data_AF-A0A117PW48-F1
#
_entry.id   AF-A0A117PW48-F1
#
_cell.length_a   1.000
_cell.length_b   1.000
_cell.length_c   1.000
_cell.angle_alpha   90.00
_cell.angle_beta   90.00
_cell.angle_gamma   90.00
#
_symmetry.space_group_name_H-M   'P 1'
#
loop_
_entity.id
_entity.type
_entity.pdbx_description
1 polymer ?
#
loop_
_entity_poly.entity_id
_entity_poly.type
_entity_poly.pdbx_seq_one_letter_code
_entity_poly.pdbx_strand_id
1 'polypeptide(L)' 'MTFEIEGAGELAGVADGNPHNVDRFQQPRRHTWHGEALAILRPAKRPGRVTLTAKASRLRPARLALPVTEAGA' A
#
# COMPACT_ATOMS: atom_id res chain seq x y z
N MET A 1 2.04 -2.75 -10.92
CA MET A 1 0.92 -2.56 -9.98
C MET A 1 1.00 -1.14 -9.41
N THR A 2 -0.14 -0.51 -9.18
CA THR A 2 -0.26 0.84 -8.60
C THR A 2 -1.09 0.75 -7.32
N PHE A 3 -0.70 1.52 -6.31
CA PHE A 3 -1.35 1.59 -5.01
C PHE A 3 -1.93 2.99 -4.81
N GLU A 4 -3.23 3.06 -4.58
CA GLU A 4 -3.94 4.29 -4.21
C GLU A 4 -4.36 4.19 -2.75
N ILE A 5 -3.99 5.20 -1.96
CA ILE A 5 -4.24 5.25 -0.53
C ILE A 5 -5.12 6.46 -0.25
N GLU A 6 -6.20 6.24 0.49
CA GLU A 6 -7.16 7.26 0.90
C GLU A 6 -7.44 7.17 2.40
N GLY A 7 -7.80 8.31 3.00
CA GLY A 7 -8.27 8.38 4.38
C GLY A 7 -7.15 8.52 5.42
N ALA A 8 -7.32 7.85 6.56
CA ALA A 8 -6.52 8.05 7.77
C ALA A 8 -5.15 7.32 7.73
N GLY A 9 -4.41 7.43 6.64
CA GLY A 9 -3.07 6.84 6.51
C GLY A 9 -2.36 7.24 5.22
N GLU A 10 -1.10 6.86 5.14
CA GLU A 10 -0.24 7.12 3.99
C GLU A 10 0.54 5.86 3.57
N LEU A 11 1.04 5.87 2.33
CA LEU A 11 1.96 4.84 1.87
C LEU A 11 3.36 5.13 2.43
N ALA A 12 3.84 4.27 3.33
CA ALA A 12 5.19 4.37 3.86
C ALA A 12 6.24 3.81 2.88
N GLY A 13 5.85 2.80 2.10
CA GLY A 13 6.69 2.26 1.03
C GLY A 13 6.10 1.04 0.35
N VAL A 14 6.77 0.59 -0.71
CA VAL A 14 6.43 -0.60 -1.49
C VAL A 14 7.66 -1.48 -1.70
N ALA A 15 7.46 -2.78 -1.84
CA ALA A 15 8.53 -3.75 -2.13
C ALA A 15 7.99 -4.94 -2.94
N ASP A 16 8.88 -5.74 -3.51
CA ASP A 16 8.58 -7.00 -4.20
C ASP A 16 9.56 -8.13 -3.84
N GLY A 17 10.65 -7.82 -3.12
CA GLY A 17 11.68 -8.79 -2.73
C GLY A 17 12.74 -9.08 -3.82
N ASN A 18 12.67 -8.42 -4.98
CA ASN A 18 13.64 -8.63 -6.05
C ASN A 18 14.96 -7.88 -5.73
N PRO A 19 16.09 -8.58 -5.52
CA PRO A 19 17.37 -7.95 -5.18
C PRO A 19 17.96 -7.11 -6.33
N HIS A 20 17.49 -7.30 -7.57
CA HIS A 20 17.93 -6.54 -8.73
C HIS A 20 17.07 -5.30 -9.03
N ASN A 21 15.97 -5.10 -8.28
CA ASN A 21 15.10 -3.94 -8.48
C ASN A 21 15.67 -2.71 -7.76
N VAL A 22 15.92 -1.63 -8.52
CA VAL A 22 16.46 -0.35 -8.02
C VAL A 22 15.42 0.77 -7.96
N ASP A 23 14.14 0.46 -8.17
CA ASP A 23 13.05 1.42 -8.09
C ASP A 23 12.86 1.93 -6.64
N ARG A 24 12.61 3.22 -6.51
CA ARG A 24 12.36 3.91 -5.22
C ARG A 24 11.22 3.28 -4.43
N PHE A 25 11.48 2.95 -3.16
CA PHE A 25 10.47 2.40 -2.25
C PHE A 25 9.30 3.35 -1.97
N GLN A 26 9.46 4.65 -2.17
CA GLN A 26 8.41 5.66 -1.93
C GLN A 26 7.48 5.87 -3.14
N GLN A 27 7.73 5.22 -4.28
CA GLN A 27 6.80 5.34 -5.41
C GLN A 27 5.52 4.52 -5.14
N PRO A 28 4.33 5.03 -5.48
CA PRO A 28 3.06 4.33 -5.30
C PRO A 28 2.83 3.23 -6.34
N ARG A 29 3.91 2.59 -6.82
CA ARG A 29 3.89 1.56 -7.84
C ARG A 29 5.05 0.60 -7.67
N ARG A 30 4.80 -0.66 -8.02
CA ARG A 30 5.79 -1.73 -7.98
C ARG A 30 5.44 -2.81 -9.00
N HIS A 31 6.45 -3.41 -9.62
CA HIS A 31 6.27 -4.66 -10.35
C HIS A 31 6.13 -5.81 -9.36
N THR A 32 5.39 -6.86 -9.72
CA THR A 32 5.38 -8.06 -8.90
C THR A 32 6.64 -8.87 -9.17
N TRP A 33 7.15 -9.56 -8.15
CA TRP A 33 8.18 -10.58 -8.29
C TRP A 33 7.64 -11.89 -7.75
N HIS A 34 7.74 -12.96 -8.54
CA HIS A 34 7.06 -14.23 -8.27
C HIS A 34 5.56 -14.12 -7.96
N GLY A 35 4.88 -13.15 -8.59
CA GLY A 35 3.44 -12.93 -8.44
C GLY A 35 3.05 -12.03 -7.26
N GLU A 36 4.03 -11.56 -6.47
CA GLU A 36 3.77 -10.81 -5.25
C GLU A 36 4.35 -9.39 -5.29
N ALA A 37 3.70 -8.48 -4.58
CA ALA A 37 4.22 -7.17 -4.22
C ALA A 37 3.57 -6.71 -2.91
N LEU A 38 4.30 -5.91 -2.15
CA LEU A 38 3.94 -5.44 -0.82
C LEU A 38 3.74 -3.92 -0.81
N ALA A 39 2.71 -3.46 -0.10
CA ALA A 39 2.52 -2.07 0.28
C ALA A 39 2.51 -1.96 1.80
N ILE A 40 3.30 -1.04 2.34
CA ILE A 40 3.40 -0.76 3.78
C ILE A 40 2.63 0.54 4.04
N LEU A 41 1.57 0.45 4.85
CA LEU A 41 0.76 1.60 5.24
C LEU A 41 1.20 2.12 6.61
N ARG A 42 1.29 3.43 6.75
CA ARG A 42 1.45 4.10 8.05
C ARG A 42 0.12 4.74 8.44
N PRO A 43 -0.39 4.49 9.67
CA PRO A 43 -1.59 5.16 10.14
C PRO A 43 -1.34 6.66 10.36
N ALA A 44 -2.37 7.48 10.13
CA ALA A 44 -2.36 8.88 10.53
C ALA A 44 -2.47 9.01 12.06
N LYS A 45 -2.16 10.20 12.59
CA LYS A 45 -2.30 10.50 14.02
C LYS A 45 -3.76 10.58 14.48
N ARG A 46 -4.70 10.82 13.55
CA ARG A 46 -6.13 10.92 13.87
C ARG A 46 -6.82 9.59 13.55
N PRO A 47 -7.69 9.09 14.43
CA PRO A 47 -8.52 7.93 14.14
C PRO A 47 -9.33 8.08 12.85
N GLY A 48 -9.67 6.95 12.26
CA GLY A 48 -10.50 6.91 11.05
C GLY A 48 -10.36 5.59 10.33
N ARG A 49 -10.42 5.64 9.00
CA ARG A 49 -10.27 4.48 8.12
C ARG A 49 -9.25 4.80 7.05
N VAL A 50 -8.31 3.89 6.84
CA VAL A 50 -7.41 3.92 5.68
C VAL A 50 -7.90 2.89 4.66
N THR A 51 -7.99 3.31 3.40
CA THR A 51 -8.37 2.44 2.29
C THR A 51 -7.21 2.34 1.31
N LEU A 52 -6.82 1.11 0.99
CA LEU A 52 -5.85 0.79 -0.06
C LEU A 52 -6.58 0.19 -1.25
N THR A 53 -6.37 0.75 -2.44
CA THR A 53 -6.77 0.14 -3.71
C THR A 53 -5.54 -0.27 -4.50
N ALA A 54 -5.38 -1.57 -4.77
CA ALA A 54 -4.34 -2.10 -5.64
C ALA A 54 -4.88 -2.29 -7.06
N LYS A 55 -4.20 -1.71 -8.06
CA LYS A 55 -4.60 -1.73 -9.47
C LYS A 55 -3.50 -2.31 -10.35
N ALA A 56 -3.89 -3.10 -11.34
CA ALA A 56 -3.02 -3.54 -12.41
C ALA A 56 -3.80 -3.53 -13.73
N SER A 57 -3.12 -3.19 -14.83
CA SER A 57 -3.75 -3.14 -16.15
C SER A 57 -4.41 -4.47 -16.48
N ARG A 58 -5.68 -4.41 -16.93
CA ARG A 58 -6.50 -5.57 -17.33
C ARG A 58 -6.86 -6.56 -16.20
N LEU A 59 -6.58 -6.23 -14.93
CA LEU A 59 -7.01 -7.02 -13.78
C LEU A 59 -8.06 -6.25 -12.98
N ARG A 60 -8.97 -6.97 -12.33
CA ARG A 60 -9.92 -6.37 -11.39
C ARG A 60 -9.14 -5.78 -10.19
N PRO A 61 -9.40 -4.53 -9.78
CA PRO A 61 -8.77 -3.96 -8.60
C PRO A 61 -9.14 -4.72 -7.32
N ALA A 62 -8.20 -4.78 -6.39
CA ALA A 62 -8.44 -5.25 -5.02
C ALA A 62 -8.50 -4.05 -4.07
N ARG A 63 -9.38 -4.12 -3.06
CA ARG A 63 -9.54 -3.07 -2.04
C ARG A 63 -9.46 -3.66 -0.64
N LEU A 64 -8.75 -2.97 0.23
CA LEU A 64 -8.64 -3.27 1.66
C LEU A 64 -8.94 -1.99 2.45
N ALA A 65 -9.78 -2.11 3.47
CA ALA A 65 -10.07 -1.02 4.40
C ALA A 65 -9.69 -1.45 5.82
N LEU A 66 -8.89 -0.64 6.50
CA LEU A 66 -8.43 -0.89 7.85
C LEU A 66 -8.88 0.25 8.78
N PRO A 67 -9.36 -0.05 10.00
CA PRO A 67 -9.58 0.98 11.00
C PRO A 67 -8.24 1.49 11.54
N VAL A 68 -8.19 2.79 11.81
CA VAL A 68 -7.12 3.43 12.58
C VAL A 68 -7.73 3.92 13.86
N THR A 69 -7.30 3.36 14.98
CA THR A 69 -7.78 3.68 16.33
C THR A 69 -6.72 4.44 17.10
N GLU A 70 -7.11 5.08 18.19
CA GLU A 70 -6.13 5.65 19.12
C GLU A 70 -5.30 4.55 19.77
N ALA A 71 -4.05 4.86 20.08
CA ALA A 71 -3.19 3.96 20.82
C ALA A 71 -3.59 4.02 22.30
N GLY A 72 -4.24 2.98 22.81
CA GLY A 72 -4.61 2.86 24.23
C GLY A 72 -6.10 2.66 24.54
N ALA A 73 -6.84 1.98 23.66
CA ALA A 73 -8.17 1.44 24.00
C ALA A 73 -8.06 -0.03 24.44
#